data_AF-A0A3M9Z8M0-F1
#
_entry.id   AF-A0A3M9Z8M0-F1
#
_cell.length_a   1.000
_cell.length_b   1.000
_cell.length_c   1.000
_cell.angle_alpha   90.00
_cell.angle_beta   90.00
_cell.angle_gamma   90.00
#
_symmetry.space_group_name_H-M   'P 1'
#
loop_
_entity.id
_entity.type
_entity.pdbx_description
1 polymer ?
#
loop_
_entity_poly.entity_id
_entity_poly.type
_entity_poly.pdbx_seq_one_letter_code
_entity_poly.pdbx_strand_id
1 'polypeptide(L)'
;MTPDAIRKVGQLRQEFYQRFTAAMNVPVNISSAYTGNFSIASWIDDSYRMNYVCIYACAAPDALILERPLLLRVAINRGAGAVSATKWGKSCQGLNRSWQFELTLLPEEVLDFLPWVVHLIKSRSKEAALNIVVPPHPIDFKPSYPRSFDNAWSHSAGSKIATQFLS
;
A
#
# COMPACT_ATOMS: atom_id res chain seq x y z
N MET A 1 -17.13 7.36 4.17
CA MET A 1 -17.20 6.66 2.87
C MET A 1 -18.64 6.27 2.62
N THR A 2 -19.13 6.39 1.39
CA THR A 2 -20.44 5.81 0.99
C THR A 2 -20.40 4.26 1.07
N PRO A 3 -21.55 3.59 1.23
CA PRO A 3 -21.60 2.12 1.24
C PRO A 3 -21.01 1.47 -0.01
N ASP A 4 -21.22 2.06 -1.19
CA ASP A 4 -20.65 1.56 -2.45
C ASP A 4 -19.12 1.67 -2.48
N ALA A 5 -18.57 2.79 -1.99
CA ALA A 5 -17.12 2.95 -1.88
C ALA A 5 -16.51 1.91 -0.91
N ILE A 6 -17.18 1.65 0.22
CA ILE A 6 -16.77 0.63 1.18
C ILE A 6 -16.74 -0.76 0.52
N ARG A 7 -17.81 -1.14 -0.21
CA ARG A 7 -17.89 -2.42 -0.91
C ARG A 7 -16.78 -2.57 -1.95
N LYS A 8 -16.56 -1.55 -2.79
CA LYS A 8 -15.52 -1.53 -3.81
C LYS A 8 -14.12 -1.72 -3.21
N VAL A 9 -13.82 -0.99 -2.14
CA VAL A 9 -12.52 -1.10 -1.44
C VAL A 9 -12.35 -2.47 -0.78
N GLY A 10 -13.41 -3.04 -0.21
CA GLY A 10 -13.38 -4.38 0.39
C GLY A 10 -13.03 -5.47 -0.62
N GLN A 11 -13.71 -5.48 -1.78
CA GLN A 11 -13.45 -6.42 -2.87
C GLN A 11 -12.02 -6.28 -3.41
N LEU A 12 -11.59 -5.05 -3.64
CA LEU A 12 -10.25 -4.75 -4.16
C LEU A 12 -9.14 -5.21 -3.19
N ARG A 13 -9.31 -5.00 -1.89
CA ARG A 13 -8.37 -5.48 -0.86
C ARG A 13 -8.27 -6.99 -0.86
N GLN A 14 -9.41 -7.68 -0.90
CA GLN A 14 -9.44 -9.13 -0.89
C GLN A 14 -8.68 -9.69 -2.09
N GLU A 15 -8.97 -9.19 -3.28
CA GLU A 15 -8.32 -9.64 -4.51
C GLU A 15 -6.82 -9.29 -4.54
N PHE A 16 -6.46 -8.07 -4.13
CA PHE A 16 -5.07 -7.66 -4.03
C PHE A 16 -4.30 -8.58 -3.08
N TYR A 17 -4.79 -8.83 -1.87
CA TYR A 17 -4.07 -9.68 -0.90
C TYR A 17 -3.98 -11.14 -1.33
N GLN A 18 -5.01 -11.69 -1.99
CA GLN A 18 -4.94 -13.04 -2.57
C GLN A 18 -3.81 -13.14 -3.61
N ARG A 19 -3.78 -12.21 -4.57
CA ARG A 19 -2.74 -12.18 -5.63
C ARG A 19 -1.35 -11.85 -5.06
N PHE A 20 -1.27 -10.97 -4.07
CA PHE A 20 -0.04 -10.58 -3.39
C PHE A 20 0.59 -11.77 -2.67
N THR A 21 -0.20 -12.52 -1.89
CA THR A 21 0.28 -13.72 -1.22
C THR A 21 0.83 -14.75 -2.20
N ALA A 22 0.14 -14.97 -3.33
CA ALA A 22 0.61 -15.88 -4.38
C ALA A 22 1.94 -15.41 -5.01
N ALA A 23 2.15 -14.10 -5.13
CA ALA A 23 3.33 -13.53 -5.77
C ALA A 23 4.56 -13.40 -4.86
N MET A 24 4.41 -13.34 -3.53
CA MET A 24 5.49 -12.99 -2.60
C MET A 24 6.55 -14.07 -2.41
N ASN A 25 6.27 -15.34 -2.71
CA ASN A 25 7.18 -16.49 -2.49
C ASN A 25 7.69 -16.67 -1.04
N VAL A 26 7.07 -15.99 -0.08
CA VAL A 26 7.33 -16.13 1.36
C VAL A 26 5.98 -16.26 2.07
N PRO A 27 5.93 -16.84 3.27
CA PRO A 27 4.69 -16.89 4.05
C PRO A 27 4.15 -15.48 4.33
N VAL A 28 2.92 -15.22 3.87
CA VAL A 28 2.20 -13.98 4.11
C VAL A 28 1.02 -14.26 5.04
N ASN A 29 0.90 -13.48 6.12
CA ASN A 29 -0.23 -13.53 7.04
C ASN A 29 -1.18 -12.35 6.76
N ILE A 30 -2.44 -12.66 6.46
CA ILE A 30 -3.50 -11.67 6.33
C ILE A 30 -4.23 -11.56 7.66
N SER A 31 -4.26 -10.35 8.24
CA SER A 31 -4.95 -10.11 9.50
C SER A 31 -5.62 -8.75 9.53
N SER A 32 -6.56 -8.54 10.44
CA SER A 32 -7.13 -7.20 10.67
C SER A 32 -6.10 -6.29 11.33
N ALA A 33 -6.00 -5.05 10.86
CA ALA A 33 -5.30 -3.99 11.56
C ALA A 33 -5.88 -3.84 12.98
N TYR A 34 -5.04 -3.45 13.94
CA TYR A 34 -5.45 -3.33 15.34
C TYR A 34 -6.60 -2.34 15.58
N THR A 35 -6.77 -1.35 14.71
CA THR A 35 -7.92 -0.42 14.72
C THR A 35 -9.21 -1.04 14.17
N GLY A 36 -9.20 -2.32 13.77
CA GLY A 36 -10.38 -3.08 13.30
C GLY A 36 -10.91 -2.69 11.91
N ASN A 37 -10.46 -1.57 11.35
CA ASN A 37 -11.13 -0.93 10.20
C ASN A 37 -10.67 -1.42 8.82
N PHE A 38 -9.61 -2.24 8.73
CA PHE A 38 -9.13 -2.82 7.47
C PHE A 38 -8.17 -3.99 7.70
N SER A 39 -8.02 -4.85 6.70
CA SER A 39 -7.04 -5.94 6.69
C SER A 39 -5.69 -5.48 6.16
N ILE A 40 -4.63 -6.14 6.64
CA ILE A 40 -3.24 -5.98 6.22
C ILE A 40 -2.69 -7.34 5.79
N ALA A 41 -1.72 -7.33 4.88
CA ALA A 41 -0.88 -8.49 4.57
C ALA A 41 0.51 -8.25 5.16
N SER A 42 1.03 -9.21 5.93
CA SER A 42 2.32 -9.09 6.62
C SER A 42 3.24 -10.27 6.33
N TRP A 43 4.55 -10.06 6.39
CA TRP A 43 5.57 -11.10 6.19
C TRP A 43 6.84 -10.78 7.00
N ILE A 44 7.69 -11.77 7.19
CA ILE A 44 9.01 -11.60 7.81
C ILE A 44 10.08 -11.55 6.70
N ASP A 45 11.00 -10.59 6.77
CA ASP A 45 12.16 -10.54 5.86
C ASP A 45 13.33 -11.39 6.37
N ASP A 46 14.39 -11.50 5.56
CA ASP A 46 15.59 -12.28 5.88
C ASP A 46 16.35 -11.76 7.11
N SER A 47 16.09 -10.51 7.53
CA SER A 47 16.61 -9.91 8.77
C SER A 47 15.70 -10.17 9.97
N TYR A 48 14.72 -11.07 9.85
CA TYR A 48 13.72 -11.38 10.88
C TYR A 48 12.86 -10.19 11.30
N ARG A 49 12.67 -9.21 10.42
CA ARG A 49 11.82 -8.05 10.68
C ARG A 49 10.46 -8.23 10.03
N MET A 50 9.42 -7.83 10.74
CA MET A 50 8.06 -7.83 10.24
C MET A 50 7.83 -6.64 9.31
N ASN A 51 7.39 -6.95 8.11
CA ASN A 51 6.94 -6.01 7.11
C ASN A 51 5.43 -6.17 6.91
N TYR A 52 4.78 -5.12 6.40
CA TYR A 52 3.37 -5.19 6.05
C TYR A 52 3.04 -4.28 4.87
N VAL A 53 1.99 -4.66 4.16
CA VAL A 53 1.30 -3.84 3.17
C VAL A 53 -0.16 -3.68 3.57
N CYS A 54 -0.68 -2.47 3.41
CA CYS A 54 -2.10 -2.19 3.60
C CYS A 54 -2.65 -1.29 2.50
N ILE A 55 -3.95 -1.42 2.23
CA ILE A 55 -4.68 -0.55 1.31
C ILE A 55 -5.71 0.23 2.10
N TYR A 56 -5.73 1.56 1.98
CA TYR A 56 -6.73 2.39 2.64
C TYR A 56 -7.12 3.60 1.79
N ALA A 57 -8.32 4.13 2.02
CA ALA A 57 -8.77 5.33 1.33
C ALA A 57 -8.10 6.57 1.93
N CYS A 58 -7.45 7.38 1.11
CA CYS A 58 -6.94 8.70 1.51
C CYS A 58 -7.91 9.83 1.14
N ALA A 59 -8.74 9.63 0.12
CA ALA A 59 -9.89 10.45 -0.20
C ALA A 59 -11.03 9.53 -0.62
N ALA A 60 -12.26 9.85 -0.23
CA ALA A 60 -13.43 9.06 -0.61
C ALA A 60 -14.71 9.89 -0.49
N PRO A 61 -15.73 9.58 -1.31
CA PRO A 61 -17.04 10.21 -1.19
C PRO A 61 -17.68 9.82 0.15
N ASP A 62 -18.37 10.76 0.78
CA ASP A 62 -19.10 10.57 2.03
C ASP A 62 -20.40 11.37 2.06
N ALA A 63 -21.12 11.34 3.18
CA ALA A 63 -22.41 12.00 3.32
C ALA A 63 -22.33 13.53 3.19
N LEU A 64 -21.14 14.12 3.35
CA LEU A 64 -20.93 15.57 3.24
C LEU A 64 -20.49 15.96 1.83
N ILE A 65 -19.64 15.15 1.18
CA ILE A 65 -19.12 15.41 -0.15
C ILE A 65 -19.21 14.13 -1.00
N LEU A 66 -20.34 13.98 -1.70
CA LEU A 66 -20.59 12.83 -2.57
C LEU A 66 -19.70 12.79 -3.81
N GLU A 67 -19.24 13.95 -4.27
CA GLU A 67 -18.41 14.07 -5.48
C GLU A 67 -16.92 13.85 -5.21
N ARG A 68 -16.51 13.68 -3.94
CA ARG A 68 -15.10 13.49 -3.61
C ARG A 68 -14.59 12.22 -4.31
N PRO A 69 -13.48 12.27 -5.05
CA PRO A 69 -12.94 11.10 -5.71
C PRO A 69 -12.53 10.06 -4.68
N LEU A 70 -12.72 8.80 -5.05
CA LEU A 70 -12.16 7.68 -4.29
C LEU A 70 -10.70 7.51 -4.70
N LEU A 71 -9.78 7.88 -3.81
CA LEU A 71 -8.35 7.69 -3.95
C LEU A 71 -7.86 6.72 -2.88
N LEU A 72 -7.07 5.74 -3.31
CA LEU A 72 -6.55 4.69 -2.44
C LEU A 72 -5.05 4.82 -2.29
N ARG A 73 -4.54 4.38 -1.15
CA ARG A 73 -3.12 4.25 -0.87
C ARG A 73 -2.76 2.80 -0.67
N VAL A 74 -1.76 2.34 -1.40
CA VAL A 74 -1.01 1.12 -1.09
C VAL A 74 0.18 1.54 -0.25
N ALA A 75 0.21 1.16 1.02
CA ALA A 75 1.23 1.56 1.97
C ALA A 75 2.03 0.36 2.46
N ILE A 76 3.35 0.46 2.41
CA ILE A 76 4.32 -0.53 2.88
C ILE A 76 5.01 0.03 4.11
N ASN A 77 4.95 -0.70 5.22
CA ASN A 77 5.52 -0.33 6.51
C ASN A 77 5.11 1.07 7.01
N ARG A 78 4.04 1.64 6.45
CA ARG A 78 3.52 2.97 6.78
C ARG A 78 2.02 2.92 7.08
N GLY A 79 1.57 3.80 7.97
CA GLY A 79 0.15 4.06 8.19
C GLY A 79 -0.61 3.01 9.01
N ALA A 80 -0.01 1.89 9.42
CA ALA A 80 -0.64 0.97 10.38
C ALA A 80 -0.01 1.15 11.76
N GLY A 81 -0.57 2.08 12.55
CA GLY A 81 -0.11 2.45 13.89
C GLY A 81 -0.16 1.35 14.97
N ALA A 82 -0.35 0.07 14.64
CA ALA A 82 -0.29 -1.03 15.60
C ALA A 82 -0.34 -2.41 14.91
N VAL A 83 0.62 -2.74 14.03
CA VAL A 83 0.85 -4.16 13.74
C VAL A 83 1.68 -4.72 14.90
N SER A 84 1.05 -5.55 15.74
CA SER A 84 1.77 -6.18 16.86
C SER A 84 2.64 -7.32 16.34
N ALA A 85 3.96 -7.17 16.48
CA ALA A 85 4.94 -8.22 16.16
C ALA A 85 4.72 -9.51 16.98
N THR A 86 3.94 -9.45 18.07
CA THR A 86 3.65 -10.59 18.94
C THR A 86 2.96 -11.76 18.22
N LYS A 87 2.31 -11.54 17.06
CA LYS A 87 1.65 -12.59 16.29
C LYS A 87 2.59 -13.50 15.48
N TRP A 88 3.87 -13.15 15.36
CA TRP A 88 4.84 -13.89 14.54
C TRP A 88 5.83 -14.75 15.37
N GLY A 89 5.66 -14.82 16.69
CA GLY A 89 6.47 -15.66 17.58
C GLY A 89 7.82 -15.05 17.98
N LYS A 90 8.60 -15.82 18.76
CA LYS A 90 9.84 -15.38 19.45
C LYS A 90 11.01 -14.98 18.52
N SER A 91 10.93 -15.27 17.22
CA SER A 91 12.00 -14.99 16.25
C SER A 91 11.89 -13.62 15.58
N CYS A 92 10.78 -12.90 15.72
CA CYS A 92 10.59 -11.58 15.09
C CYS A 92 11.30 -10.48 15.88
N GLN A 93 12.22 -9.75 15.24
CA GLN A 93 12.97 -8.63 15.84
C GLN A 93 12.18 -7.32 15.94
N GLY A 94 10.93 -7.32 15.45
CA GLY A 94 10.03 -6.16 15.47
C GLY A 94 9.67 -5.67 14.07
N LEU A 95 9.10 -4.47 13.98
CA LEU A 95 8.70 -3.84 12.73
C LEU A 95 9.91 -3.38 11.91
N ASN A 96 9.87 -3.55 10.59
CA ASN A 96 10.84 -2.94 9.70
C ASN A 96 10.63 -1.42 9.65
N ARG A 97 11.50 -0.67 10.34
CA ARG A 97 11.53 0.80 10.35
C ARG A 97 12.54 1.39 9.35
N SER A 98 13.34 0.55 8.70
CA SER A 98 14.41 1.00 7.80
C SER A 98 13.87 1.47 6.45
N TRP A 99 12.65 1.06 6.09
CA TRP A 99 12.04 1.40 4.82
C TRP A 99 10.52 1.44 4.93
N GLN A 100 9.94 2.45 4.29
CA GLN A 100 8.51 2.64 4.14
C GLN A 100 8.22 3.23 2.77
N PHE A 101 7.00 3.01 2.26
CA PHE A 101 6.59 3.54 0.97
C PHE A 101 5.07 3.69 0.90
N GLU A 102 4.58 4.74 0.26
CA GLU A 102 3.15 4.95 -0.01
C GLU A 102 2.93 5.32 -1.48
N LEU A 103 2.02 4.61 -2.14
CA LEU A 103 1.61 4.90 -3.50
C LEU A 103 0.11 5.23 -3.52
N THR A 104 -0.21 6.46 -3.93
CA THR A 104 -1.60 6.94 -4.09
C THR A 104 -2.08 6.68 -5.52
N LEU A 105 -3.21 6.01 -5.66
CA LEU A 105 -3.75 5.48 -6.92
C LEU A 105 -5.27 5.69 -7.03
N LEU A 106 -5.77 5.57 -8.26
CA LEU A 106 -7.18 5.27 -8.49
C LEU A 106 -7.48 3.78 -8.20
N PRO A 107 -8.72 3.43 -7.82
CA PRO A 107 -9.09 2.04 -7.50
C PRO A 107 -8.79 1.04 -8.63
N GLU A 108 -9.02 1.44 -9.88
CA GLU A 108 -8.78 0.66 -11.09
C GLU A 108 -7.29 0.34 -11.31
N GLU A 109 -6.37 1.17 -10.81
CA GLU A 109 -4.92 0.98 -11.00
C GLU A 109 -4.30 0.04 -9.95
N VAL A 110 -4.98 -0.21 -8.83
CA VAL A 110 -4.40 -0.93 -7.68
C VAL A 110 -3.91 -2.33 -8.02
N LEU A 111 -4.67 -3.08 -8.83
CA LEU A 111 -4.28 -4.44 -9.22
C LEU A 111 -3.19 -4.43 -10.29
N ASP A 112 -3.18 -3.43 -11.18
CA ASP A 112 -2.13 -3.27 -12.20
C ASP A 112 -0.77 -3.02 -11.55
N PHE A 113 -0.73 -2.25 -10.47
CA PHE A 113 0.48 -1.97 -9.69
C PHE A 113 0.96 -3.14 -8.83
N LEU A 114 0.18 -4.22 -8.66
CA LEU A 114 0.56 -5.32 -7.77
C LEU A 114 1.91 -5.96 -8.14
N PRO A 115 2.18 -6.34 -9.41
CA PRO A 115 3.48 -6.92 -9.77
C PRO A 115 4.64 -5.95 -9.50
N TRP A 116 4.43 -4.66 -9.74
CA TRP A 116 5.42 -3.61 -9.48
C TRP A 116 5.69 -3.44 -7.98
N VAL A 117 4.65 -3.44 -7.14
CA VAL A 117 4.77 -3.40 -5.67
C VAL A 117 5.53 -4.62 -5.14
N VAL A 118 5.22 -5.82 -5.64
CA VAL A 118 5.94 -7.05 -5.26
C VAL A 118 7.40 -6.97 -5.68
N HIS A 119 7.69 -6.48 -6.89
CA HIS A 119 9.06 -6.27 -7.35
C HIS A 119 9.81 -5.29 -6.47
N LEU A 120 9.19 -4.14 -6.13
CA LEU A 120 9.76 -3.15 -5.24
C LEU A 120 10.16 -3.77 -3.89
N ILE A 121 9.27 -4.56 -3.29
CA ILE A 121 9.54 -5.27 -2.03
C ILE A 121 10.72 -6.26 -2.18
N LYS A 122 10.71 -7.09 -3.22
CA LYS A 122 11.75 -8.10 -3.44
C LYS A 122 13.11 -7.50 -3.81
N SER A 123 13.13 -6.36 -4.48
CA SER A 123 14.37 -5.63 -4.80
C SER A 123 15.02 -4.98 -3.58
N ARG A 124 14.28 -4.83 -2.48
CA ARG A 124 14.82 -4.29 -1.21
C ARG A 124 15.44 -5.36 -0.33
N SER A 125 15.02 -6.63 -0.44
CA SER A 125 15.60 -7.73 0.34
C SER A 125 16.90 -8.24 -0.25
N LYS A 126 17.09 -8.10 -1.56
CA LYS A 126 18.34 -8.38 -2.24
C LYS A 126 19.11 -7.08 -2.34
N GLU A 127 20.40 -7.05 -2.01
CA GLU A 127 21.33 -5.94 -2.29
C GLU A 127 21.51 -5.68 -3.81
N ALA A 128 20.57 -6.13 -4.63
CA ALA A 128 20.55 -5.98 -6.06
C ALA A 128 20.35 -4.50 -6.39
N ALA A 129 21.27 -3.98 -7.20
CA ALA A 129 21.09 -2.75 -7.94
C ALA A 129 19.63 -2.68 -8.43
N LEU A 130 18.98 -1.55 -8.13
CA LEU A 130 17.61 -1.26 -8.52
C LEU A 130 17.48 -1.43 -10.04
N ASN A 131 17.19 -2.65 -10.51
CA ASN A 131 16.63 -2.86 -11.83
C ASN A 131 15.21 -2.30 -11.70
N ILE A 132 15.11 -0.99 -11.95
CA ILE A 132 13.88 -0.21 -11.84
C ILE A 132 12.93 -0.80 -12.88
N VAL A 133 12.02 -1.67 -12.43
CA VAL A 133 10.88 -2.06 -13.25
C VAL A 133 10.04 -0.81 -13.43
N VAL A 134 9.77 -0.49 -14.69
CA VAL A 134 8.92 0.63 -15.07
C VAL A 134 7.53 0.41 -14.43
N PRO A 135 6.97 1.40 -13.73
CA PRO A 135 5.63 1.27 -13.18
C PRO A 135 4.60 1.10 -14.30
N PRO A 136 3.52 0.34 -14.08
CA PRO A 136 2.49 0.08 -15.10
C PRO A 136 1.76 1.35 -15.53
N HIS A 137 1.69 2.34 -14.65
CA HIS A 137 1.18 3.67 -14.93
C HIS A 137 2.23 4.71 -14.53
N PRO A 138 2.30 5.87 -15.20
CA PRO A 138 3.21 6.95 -14.80
C PRO A 138 2.99 7.40 -13.36
N ILE A 139 4.08 7.58 -12.61
CA ILE A 139 4.05 8.03 -11.22
C ILE A 139 4.95 9.23 -10.98
N ASP A 140 4.49 10.14 -10.12
CA ASP A 140 5.26 11.23 -9.57
C ASP A 140 5.72 10.87 -8.16
N PHE A 141 7.03 10.89 -7.93
CA PHE A 141 7.57 10.77 -6.58
C PHE A 141 7.53 12.13 -5.88
N LYS A 142 6.87 12.19 -4.71
CA LYS A 142 6.90 13.38 -3.87
C LYS A 142 8.09 13.30 -2.91
N PRO A 143 9.03 14.25 -2.95
CA PRO A 143 10.12 14.29 -1.99
C PRO A 143 9.54 14.58 -0.60
N SER A 144 9.62 13.60 0.30
CA SER A 144 9.14 13.77 1.69
C SER A 144 10.21 14.42 2.58
N TYR A 145 11.49 14.22 2.27
CA TYR A 145 12.68 14.78 2.93
C TYR A 145 13.85 14.67 1.92
N PRO A 146 14.99 15.40 2.07
CA PRO A 146 16.07 15.29 1.11
C PRO A 146 16.58 13.83 1.07
N ARG A 147 16.40 13.19 -0.09
CA ARG A 147 16.77 11.80 -0.45
C ARG A 147 15.80 10.66 -0.10
N SER A 148 14.56 10.92 0.37
CA SER A 148 13.57 9.85 0.54
C SER A 148 12.38 9.98 -0.43
N PHE A 149 12.25 8.99 -1.32
CA PHE A 149 11.13 8.83 -2.26
C PHE A 149 10.08 7.88 -1.68
N ASP A 150 9.62 8.19 -0.47
CA ASP A 150 8.73 7.30 0.30
C ASP A 150 7.25 7.51 -0.05
N ASN A 151 6.96 8.42 -0.98
CA ASN A 151 5.62 8.76 -1.42
C ASN A 151 5.59 8.91 -2.94
N ALA A 152 4.64 8.26 -3.58
CA ALA A 152 4.37 8.37 -4.99
C ALA A 152 2.86 8.52 -5.26
N TRP A 153 2.54 9.11 -6.40
CA TRP A 153 1.17 9.29 -6.90
C TRP A 153 1.13 8.82 -8.35
N SER A 154 0.10 8.07 -8.76
CA SER A 154 -0.16 7.93 -10.19
C SER A 154 -0.55 9.30 -10.77
N HIS A 155 -0.17 9.55 -12.01
CA HIS A 155 -0.55 10.78 -12.70
C HIS A 155 -2.09 10.91 -12.74
N SER A 156 -2.80 9.80 -12.98
CA SER A 156 -4.27 9.77 -12.97
C SER A 156 -4.86 10.21 -11.63
N ALA A 157 -4.32 9.72 -10.51
CA ALA A 157 -4.75 10.14 -9.18
C ALA A 157 -4.45 11.62 -8.92
N GLY A 158 -3.26 12.09 -9.35
CA GLY A 158 -2.87 13.50 -9.27
C GLY A 158 -3.77 14.43 -10.08
N SER A 159 -4.11 14.06 -11.32
CA SER A 159 -5.05 14.81 -12.15
C SER A 159 -6.45 14.80 -11.56
N LYS A 160 -6.94 13.64 -11.09
CA LYS A 160 -8.30 13.51 -10.54
C LYS A 160 -8.52 14.42 -9.32
N ILE A 161 -7.52 14.56 -8.45
CA ILE A 161 -7.63 15.46 -7.30
C ILE A 161 -7.52 16.93 -7.71
N ALA A 162 -6.66 17.26 -8.69
CA ALA A 162 -6.50 18.62 -9.17
C ALA A 162 -7.78 19.17 -9.81
N THR A 163 -8.52 18.34 -10.58
CA THR A 163 -9.80 18.74 -11.18
C THR A 163 -10.85 19.11 -10.14
N GLN A 164 -10.83 18.49 -8.94
CA GLN A 164 -11.78 18.80 -7.88
C GLN A 164 -11.56 20.18 -7.23
N PHE A 165 -10.32 20.69 -7.22
CA PHE A 165 -10.02 22.02 -6.68
C PHE A 165 -10.24 23.15 -7.68
N LEU A 166 -10.57 22.83 -8.94
CA LEU A 166 -10.82 23.78 -10.02
C LEU A 166 -12.30 23.87 -10.42
N SER A 167 -13.18 23.08 -9.77
CA SER A 167 -14.63 23.06 -9.92
C SER A 167 -15.31 23.69 -8.70
#